data_AF-A0A0Z8JX57-F1
#
_entry.id   AF-A0A0Z8JX57-F1
#
_cell.length_a   1.000
_cell.length_b   1.000
_cell.length_c   1.000
_cell.angle_alpha   90.00
_cell.angle_beta   90.00
_cell.angle_gamma   90.00
#
_symmetry.space_group_name_H-M   'P 1'
#
loop_
_entity.id
_entity.type
_entity.pdbx_description
1 polymer ?
#
loop_
_entity_poly.entity_id
_entity_poly.type
_entity_poly.pdbx_seq_one_letter_code
_entity_poly.pdbx_strand_id
1 'polypeptide(L)'
;MSLLDIAKQLKANGYNPREDKVNSGNQHLPGGEYPVVLSGVEARVADSGWESINYAFEVRDPESPFNGRTQYVGMGTLTEWVKNGKTMDLTSMVETTVKFFHKALELADDKMVGSDLDDNKTMEEALKRKAVGTKFILVIGEYTKRDKSIGYNYDLEVYPGTKTSEPLEIDDDLPF
;
A
#
# COMPACT_ATOMS: atom_id res chain seq x y z
N MET A 1 29.99 -3.58 -1.24
CA MET A 1 30.17 -3.68 0.23
C MET A 1 29.65 -5.03 0.66
N SER A 2 30.42 -5.80 1.42
CA SER A 2 29.98 -7.10 1.95
C SER A 2 29.21 -6.94 3.27
N LEU A 3 28.50 -7.98 3.71
CA LEU A 3 27.85 -7.99 5.04
C LEU A 3 28.85 -7.74 6.18
N LEU A 4 30.09 -8.22 6.02
CA LEU A 4 31.17 -7.99 6.98
C LEU A 4 31.60 -6.52 7.04
N ASP A 5 31.59 -5.82 5.91
CA ASP A 5 31.94 -4.39 5.86
C ASP A 5 30.88 -3.53 6.55
N ILE A 6 29.60 -3.87 6.36
CA ILE A 6 28.49 -3.21 7.05
C ILE A 6 28.57 -3.44 8.56
N ALA A 7 28.84 -4.67 9.01
CA ALA A 7 29.00 -4.97 10.43
C ALA A 7 30.17 -4.20 11.08
N LYS A 8 31.29 -4.04 10.36
CA LYS A 8 32.42 -3.21 10.80
C LYS A 8 32.02 -1.74 10.90
N GLN A 9 31.26 -1.23 9.94
CA GLN A 9 30.78 0.15 9.93
C GLN A 9 29.78 0.42 11.05
N LEU A 10 28.83 -0.49 11.32
CA LEU A 10 27.90 -0.38 12.45
C LEU A 10 28.65 -0.29 13.79
N LYS A 11 29.65 -1.15 13.97
CA LYS A 11 30.51 -1.12 15.16
C LYS A 11 31.30 0.19 15.26
N ALA A 12 31.85 0.67 14.15
CA ALA A 12 32.60 1.93 14.10
C ALA A 12 31.72 3.15 14.42
N ASN A 13 30.45 3.12 13.99
CA ASN A 13 29.46 4.15 14.26
C ASN A 13 28.89 4.09 15.68
N GLY A 14 29.38 3.18 16.54
CA GLY A 14 28.99 3.09 17.94
C GLY A 14 27.64 2.38 18.17
N TYR A 15 27.15 1.60 17.20
CA TYR A 15 25.92 0.83 17.36
C TYR A 15 26.00 -0.11 18.57
N ASN A 16 25.19 0.14 19.58
CA ASN A 16 25.02 -0.71 20.75
C ASN A 16 23.89 -1.71 20.49
N PRO A 17 24.17 -2.99 20.20
CA PRO A 17 23.13 -3.97 19.87
C PRO A 17 22.16 -4.27 21.02
N ARG A 18 22.45 -3.83 22.25
CA ARG A 18 21.57 -4.02 23.41
C ARG A 18 20.59 -2.87 23.65
N GLU A 19 20.97 -1.67 23.24
CA GLU A 19 20.26 -0.44 23.62
C GLU A 19 19.74 0.31 22.40
N ASP A 20 20.50 0.27 21.30
CA ASP A 20 20.13 0.95 20.07
C ASP A 20 19.01 0.18 19.39
N LYS A 21 17.96 0.92 19.04
CA LYS A 21 16.86 0.38 18.28
C LYS A 21 17.40 -0.14 16.95
N VAL A 22 17.12 -1.40 16.66
CA VAL A 22 17.42 -2.03 15.36
C VAL A 22 16.79 -1.23 14.22
N ASN A 23 15.61 -0.66 14.45
CA ASN A 23 14.91 0.20 13.52
C ASN A 23 14.87 1.64 14.03
N SER A 24 15.33 2.57 13.22
CA SER A 24 15.27 4.01 13.49
C SER A 24 13.86 4.56 13.20
N GLY A 25 12.90 4.34 14.11
CA GLY A 25 11.59 4.99 14.05
C GLY A 25 10.67 4.53 12.91
N ASN A 26 9.58 5.26 12.69
CA ASN A 26 8.44 4.85 11.86
C ASN A 26 8.88 4.28 10.50
N GLN A 27 8.51 3.02 10.23
CA GLN A 27 8.75 2.39 8.94
C GLN A 27 7.97 3.08 7.81
N HIS A 28 6.99 3.92 8.16
CA HIS A 28 6.28 4.77 7.24
C HIS A 28 7.16 5.89 6.68
N LEU A 29 7.03 6.13 5.38
CA LEU A 29 7.46 7.38 4.77
C LEU A 29 6.71 8.56 5.43
N PRO A 30 7.35 9.72 5.58
CA PRO A 30 6.66 10.94 5.97
C PRO A 30 5.51 11.30 5.02
N GLY A 31 4.64 12.21 5.43
CA GLY A 31 3.64 12.80 4.54
C GLY A 31 4.30 13.49 3.33
N GLY A 32 3.76 13.25 2.14
CA GLY A 32 4.30 13.76 0.89
C GLY A 32 3.90 12.93 -0.33
N GLU A 33 4.48 13.25 -1.47
CA GLU A 33 4.27 12.59 -2.74
C GLU A 33 5.55 11.85 -3.14
N TYR A 34 5.42 10.59 -3.51
CA TYR A 34 6.55 9.73 -3.81
C TYR A 34 6.35 9.03 -5.14
N PRO A 35 7.25 9.20 -6.12
CA PRO A 35 7.24 8.32 -7.28
C PRO A 35 7.64 6.91 -6.85
N VAL A 36 6.74 5.97 -7.05
CA VAL A 36 6.88 4.58 -6.61
C VAL A 36 6.64 3.61 -7.75
N VAL A 37 7.11 2.39 -7.60
CA VAL A 37 6.62 1.22 -8.32
C VAL A 37 5.85 0.33 -7.36
N LEU A 38 4.70 -0.20 -7.77
CA LEU A 38 4.02 -1.26 -7.01
C LEU A 38 4.83 -2.55 -7.20
N SER A 39 5.70 -2.87 -6.23
CA SER A 39 6.64 -4.00 -6.33
C SER A 39 6.02 -5.34 -5.94
N GLY A 40 4.91 -5.32 -5.20
CA GLY A 40 4.20 -6.52 -4.82
C GLY A 40 2.85 -6.25 -4.17
N VAL A 41 2.00 -7.26 -4.19
CA VAL A 41 0.69 -7.29 -3.53
C VAL A 41 0.47 -8.67 -2.93
N GLU A 42 -0.19 -8.72 -1.77
CA GLU A 42 -0.48 -9.96 -1.04
C GLU A 42 -1.85 -9.88 -0.35
N ALA A 43 -2.70 -10.86 -0.62
CA ALA A 43 -3.89 -11.13 0.17
C ALA A 43 -3.47 -11.79 1.49
N ARG A 44 -3.94 -11.27 2.62
CA ARG A 44 -3.57 -11.79 3.94
C ARG A 44 -4.80 -12.05 4.78
N VAL A 45 -4.78 -13.20 5.46
CA VAL A 45 -5.67 -13.53 6.56
C VAL A 45 -4.80 -13.71 7.80
N ALA A 46 -5.01 -12.89 8.82
CA ALA A 46 -4.31 -13.02 10.10
C ALA A 46 -4.93 -14.14 10.95
N ASP A 47 -4.20 -14.65 11.95
CA ASP A 47 -4.70 -15.67 12.88
C ASP A 47 -5.98 -15.24 13.63
N SER A 48 -6.21 -13.93 13.75
CA SER A 48 -7.45 -13.37 14.31
C SER A 48 -8.66 -13.52 13.38
N GLY A 49 -8.47 -13.95 12.14
CA GLY A 49 -9.45 -13.90 11.06
C GLY A 49 -9.56 -12.53 10.38
N TRP A 50 -8.62 -11.60 10.63
CA TRP A 50 -8.63 -10.30 9.96
C TRP A 50 -8.14 -10.45 8.52
N GLU A 51 -8.93 -9.99 7.57
CA GLU A 51 -8.60 -10.05 6.14
C GLU A 51 -8.19 -8.69 5.60
N SER A 52 -7.11 -8.67 4.83
CA SER A 52 -6.61 -7.47 4.16
C SER A 52 -5.98 -7.77 2.81
N ILE A 53 -5.89 -6.73 1.98
CA ILE A 53 -4.99 -6.65 0.84
C ILE A 53 -3.81 -5.75 1.22
N ASN A 54 -2.58 -6.21 0.98
CA ASN A 54 -1.37 -5.48 1.31
C ASN A 54 -0.58 -5.12 0.05
N TYR A 55 -0.20 -3.86 -0.07
CA TYR A 55 0.57 -3.31 -1.17
C TYR A 55 2.00 -3.01 -0.71
N ALA A 56 2.98 -3.29 -1.56
CA ALA A 56 4.37 -2.91 -1.38
C ALA A 56 4.75 -1.87 -2.45
N PHE A 57 4.88 -0.61 -2.05
CA PHE A 57 5.29 0.47 -2.93
C PHE A 57 6.75 0.82 -2.70
N GLU A 58 7.60 0.57 -3.70
CA GLU A 58 9.02 0.92 -3.62
C GLU A 58 9.28 2.28 -4.27
N VAL A 59 9.88 3.21 -3.52
CA VAL A 59 10.26 4.54 -4.03
C VAL A 59 11.31 4.41 -5.12
N ARG A 60 11.06 5.04 -6.26
CA ARG A 60 11.95 5.08 -7.43
C ARG A 60 12.21 6.53 -7.82
N ASP A 61 13.03 7.18 -7.00
CA ASP A 61 13.49 8.56 -7.18
C ASP A 61 14.98 8.64 -6.86
N PRO A 62 15.88 8.63 -7.85
CA PRO A 62 17.33 8.67 -7.63
C PRO A 62 17.81 9.87 -6.79
N GLU A 63 17.07 10.98 -6.80
CA GLU A 63 17.44 12.21 -6.09
C GLU A 63 16.89 12.25 -4.65
N SER A 64 15.98 11.34 -4.31
CA SER A 64 15.35 11.28 -2.99
C SER A 64 16.17 10.46 -1.99
N PRO A 65 16.29 10.89 -0.72
CA PRO A 65 16.88 10.07 0.34
C PRO A 65 16.06 8.81 0.65
N PHE A 66 14.85 8.69 0.10
CA PHE A 66 13.97 7.55 0.27
C PHE A 66 14.06 6.54 -0.89
N ASN A 67 14.91 6.75 -1.90
CA ASN A 67 15.05 5.83 -3.02
C ASN A 67 15.28 4.38 -2.59
N GLY A 68 14.56 3.43 -3.18
CA GLY A 68 14.62 2.01 -2.85
C GLY A 68 13.92 1.63 -1.53
N ARG A 69 13.40 2.60 -0.76
CA ARG A 69 12.59 2.31 0.43
C ARG A 69 11.22 1.78 0.00
N THR A 70 10.77 0.74 0.67
CA THR A 70 9.42 0.18 0.47
C THR A 70 8.45 0.68 1.53
N GLN A 71 7.34 1.27 1.12
CA GLN A 71 6.18 1.56 1.94
C GLN A 71 5.17 0.42 1.81
N TYR A 72 4.83 -0.20 2.94
CA TYR A 72 3.78 -1.20 3.00
C TYR A 72 2.45 -0.53 3.39
N VAL A 73 1.40 -0.78 2.60
CA VAL A 73 0.05 -0.25 2.84
C VAL A 73 -0.89 -1.44 2.96
N GLY A 74 -1.49 -1.63 4.13
CA GLY A 74 -2.49 -2.68 4.37
C GLY A 74 -3.89 -2.10 4.45
N MET A 75 -4.83 -2.68 3.71
CA MET A 75 -6.22 -2.23 3.67
C MET A 75 -7.17 -3.40 3.95
N GLY A 76 -8.05 -3.25 4.94
CA GLY A 76 -8.97 -4.30 5.37
C GLY A 76 -10.09 -4.52 4.36
N THR A 77 -10.52 -5.77 4.21
CA THR A 77 -11.56 -6.19 3.26
C THR A 77 -12.85 -6.67 3.93
N LEU A 78 -12.86 -6.80 5.27
CA LEU A 78 -14.05 -7.18 6.03
C LEU A 78 -14.99 -5.99 6.25
N THR A 79 -16.27 -6.16 5.91
CA THR A 79 -17.34 -5.18 6.14
C THR A 79 -17.84 -5.18 7.58
N GLU A 80 -17.62 -6.26 8.33
CA GLU A 80 -17.97 -6.38 9.74
C GLU A 80 -16.83 -6.98 10.55
N TRP A 81 -16.67 -6.52 11.79
CA TRP A 81 -15.67 -7.08 12.71
C TRP A 81 -16.20 -7.18 14.13
N VAL A 82 -16.04 -8.34 14.76
CA VAL A 82 -16.42 -8.54 16.16
C VAL A 82 -15.21 -8.31 17.05
N LYS A 83 -15.26 -7.23 17.85
CA LYS A 83 -14.23 -6.92 18.85
C LYS A 83 -14.87 -6.86 20.24
N ASN A 84 -14.36 -7.67 21.16
CA ASN A 84 -14.86 -7.76 22.54
C ASN A 84 -16.38 -8.00 22.62
N GLY A 85 -16.91 -8.86 21.74
CA GLY A 85 -18.34 -9.18 21.68
C GLY A 85 -19.23 -8.11 21.06
N LYS A 86 -18.66 -7.01 20.55
CA LYS A 86 -19.38 -5.96 19.82
C LYS A 86 -19.07 -6.05 18.33
N THR A 87 -20.11 -6.14 17.50
CA THR A 87 -19.99 -6.00 16.05
C THR A 87 -19.75 -4.54 15.68
N MET A 88 -18.73 -4.32 14.85
CA MET A 88 -18.38 -3.04 14.26
C MET A 88 -18.68 -3.11 12.77
N ASP A 89 -19.43 -2.14 12.27
CA ASP A 89 -19.60 -1.90 10.83
C ASP A 89 -18.34 -1.18 10.30
N LEU A 90 -17.71 -1.79 9.31
CA LEU A 90 -16.49 -1.34 8.65
C LEU A 90 -16.72 -0.95 7.18
N THR A 91 -17.98 -0.81 6.75
CA THR A 91 -18.34 -0.52 5.35
C THR A 91 -17.59 0.69 4.78
N SER A 92 -17.44 1.78 5.55
CA SER A 92 -16.69 2.98 5.10
C SER A 92 -15.19 2.74 4.92
N MET A 93 -14.62 1.84 5.72
CA MET A 93 -13.23 1.40 5.56
C MET A 93 -13.09 0.56 4.29
N VAL A 94 -14.00 -0.39 4.06
CA VAL A 94 -14.00 -1.23 2.85
C VAL A 94 -14.26 -0.41 1.59
N GLU A 95 -15.11 0.61 1.64
CA GLU A 95 -15.32 1.56 0.54
C GLU A 95 -14.00 2.25 0.16
N THR A 96 -13.17 2.61 1.14
CA THR A 96 -11.83 3.17 0.91
C THR A 96 -10.91 2.14 0.26
N THR A 97 -10.94 0.90 0.72
CA THR A 97 -10.19 -0.23 0.13
C THR A 97 -10.54 -0.44 -1.34
N VAL A 98 -11.84 -0.50 -1.67
CA VAL A 98 -12.32 -0.70 -3.05
C VAL A 98 -11.96 0.49 -3.94
N LYS A 99 -12.10 1.73 -3.45
CA LYS A 99 -11.68 2.94 -4.18
C LYS A 99 -10.19 2.91 -4.52
N PHE A 100 -9.35 2.59 -3.54
CA PHE A 100 -7.90 2.53 -3.74
C PHE A 100 -7.52 1.41 -4.72
N PHE A 101 -8.12 0.24 -4.58
CA PHE A 101 -7.95 -0.90 -5.49
C PHE A 101 -8.33 -0.54 -6.94
N HIS A 102 -9.52 0.03 -7.13
CA HIS A 102 -10.00 0.43 -8.45
C HIS A 102 -9.06 1.48 -9.08
N LYS A 103 -8.64 2.48 -8.30
CA LYS A 103 -7.69 3.51 -8.75
C LYS A 103 -6.35 2.90 -9.18
N ALA A 104 -5.84 1.91 -8.44
CA ALA A 104 -4.59 1.23 -8.78
C ALA A 104 -4.67 0.47 -10.12
N LEU A 105 -5.82 -0.17 -10.42
CA LEU A 105 -6.06 -0.84 -11.70
C LEU A 105 -6.16 0.15 -12.85
N GLU A 106 -7.00 1.18 -12.71
CA GLU A 106 -7.23 2.19 -13.76
C GLU A 106 -5.93 2.92 -14.14
N LEU A 107 -5.13 3.32 -13.14
CA LEU A 107 -3.84 3.97 -13.37
C LEU A 107 -2.78 3.01 -13.95
N ALA A 108 -3.02 1.70 -13.90
CA ALA A 108 -2.21 0.67 -14.55
C ALA A 108 -2.76 0.24 -15.92
N ASP A 109 -3.69 1.00 -16.50
CA ASP A 109 -4.34 0.69 -17.77
C ASP A 109 -5.04 -0.70 -17.74
N ASP A 110 -5.63 -1.01 -16.58
CA ASP A 110 -6.47 -2.18 -16.36
C ASP A 110 -7.89 -1.76 -15.96
N LYS A 111 -8.85 -2.65 -16.18
CA LYS A 111 -10.25 -2.44 -15.81
C LYS A 111 -10.64 -3.41 -14.71
N MET A 112 -11.35 -2.89 -13.72
CA MET A 112 -11.95 -3.71 -12.67
C MET A 112 -13.15 -4.46 -13.24
N VAL A 113 -13.21 -5.76 -13.00
CA VAL A 113 -14.39 -6.59 -13.29
C VAL A 113 -15.03 -7.09 -12.00
N GLY A 114 -16.30 -7.45 -12.03
CA GLY A 114 -17.05 -7.86 -10.84
C GLY A 114 -16.38 -9.00 -10.06
N SER A 115 -15.86 -10.01 -10.76
CA SER A 115 -15.16 -11.16 -10.16
C SER A 115 -13.85 -10.79 -9.46
N ASP A 116 -13.29 -9.60 -9.71
CA ASP A 116 -12.09 -9.15 -9.00
C ASP A 116 -12.41 -8.85 -7.51
N LEU A 117 -13.68 -8.65 -7.15
CA LEU A 117 -14.15 -8.24 -5.82
C LEU A 117 -14.80 -9.37 -5.00
N ASP A 118 -14.67 -10.64 -5.42
CA ASP A 118 -15.24 -11.78 -4.69
C ASP A 118 -14.62 -11.95 -3.30
N ASP A 119 -13.28 -11.81 -3.20
CA ASP A 119 -12.55 -11.81 -1.93
C ASP A 119 -11.21 -11.07 -2.04
N ASN A 120 -10.43 -11.02 -0.95
CA ASN A 120 -9.11 -10.38 -0.97
C ASN A 120 -8.11 -11.08 -1.91
N LYS A 121 -8.32 -12.36 -2.22
CA LYS A 121 -7.44 -13.14 -3.10
C LYS A 121 -7.69 -12.79 -4.57
N THR A 122 -8.94 -12.65 -5.00
CA THR A 122 -9.27 -12.17 -6.35
C THR A 122 -8.76 -10.75 -6.57
N MET A 123 -8.84 -9.88 -5.55
CA MET A 123 -8.25 -8.53 -5.62
C MET A 123 -6.73 -8.58 -5.81
N GLU A 124 -6.02 -9.46 -5.11
CA GLU A 124 -4.57 -9.65 -5.27
C GLU A 124 -4.23 -10.09 -6.70
N GLU A 125 -4.97 -11.04 -7.26
CA GLU A 125 -4.76 -11.57 -8.60
C GLU A 125 -5.00 -10.52 -9.68
N ALA A 126 -6.05 -9.71 -9.54
CA ALA A 126 -6.35 -8.58 -10.41
C ALA A 126 -5.21 -7.55 -10.41
N LEU A 127 -4.67 -7.18 -9.24
CA LEU A 127 -3.52 -6.27 -9.16
C LEU A 127 -2.25 -6.87 -9.78
N LYS A 128 -2.03 -8.19 -9.64
CA LYS A 128 -0.89 -8.88 -10.27
C LYS A 128 -0.98 -8.95 -11.79
N ARG A 129 -2.18 -8.83 -12.37
CA ARG A 129 -2.41 -8.86 -13.81
C ARG A 129 -1.68 -7.75 -14.57
N LYS A 130 -1.76 -6.51 -14.06
CA LYS A 130 -1.12 -5.32 -14.67
C LYS A 130 -0.57 -4.28 -13.70
N ALA A 131 -1.13 -4.15 -12.50
CA ALA A 131 -0.73 -3.07 -11.58
C ALA A 131 0.64 -3.31 -10.94
N VAL A 132 1.00 -4.56 -10.63
CA VAL A 132 2.36 -4.88 -10.16
C VAL A 132 3.39 -4.59 -11.25
N GLY A 133 4.41 -3.81 -10.92
CA GLY A 133 5.42 -3.30 -11.86
C GLY A 133 5.09 -1.93 -12.45
N THR A 134 3.86 -1.43 -12.27
CA THR A 134 3.44 -0.10 -12.72
C THR A 134 3.96 0.99 -11.79
N LYS A 135 4.28 2.15 -12.36
CA LYS A 135 4.69 3.35 -11.62
C LYS A 135 3.49 4.21 -11.26
N PHE A 136 3.50 4.73 -10.04
CA PHE A 136 2.50 5.64 -9.51
C PHE A 136 3.20 6.81 -8.80
N ILE A 137 2.44 7.87 -8.52
CA ILE A 137 2.76 8.77 -7.41
C ILE A 137 1.95 8.28 -6.21
N LEU A 138 2.62 7.83 -5.16
CA LEU A 138 1.98 7.50 -3.88
C LEU A 138 1.88 8.79 -3.06
N VAL A 139 0.66 9.21 -2.78
CA VAL A 139 0.35 10.36 -1.94
C VAL A 139 0.11 9.88 -0.52
N ILE A 140 0.87 10.40 0.43
CA ILE A 140 0.78 10.07 1.85
C ILE A 140 0.33 11.31 2.62
N GLY A 141 -0.87 11.26 3.17
CA GLY A 141 -1.38 12.27 4.09
C GLY A 141 -1.13 11.85 5.54
N GLU A 142 -0.67 12.78 6.38
CA GLU A 142 -0.54 12.57 7.82
C GLU A 142 -1.68 13.27 8.58
N TYR A 143 -2.17 12.65 9.65
CA TYR A 143 -3.14 13.27 10.55
C TYR A 143 -2.90 12.87 12.00
N THR A 144 -3.31 13.72 12.93
CA THR A 144 -3.19 13.41 14.37
C THR A 144 -4.42 12.65 14.84
N LYS A 145 -4.21 11.44 15.37
CA LYS A 145 -5.28 10.64 16.00
C LYS A 145 -5.66 11.22 17.36
N ARG A 146 -6.80 10.76 17.90
CA ARG A 146 -7.30 11.17 19.23
C ARG A 146 -6.30 10.92 20.36
N ASP A 147 -5.48 9.87 20.24
CA ASP A 147 -4.43 9.50 21.19
C ASP A 147 -3.09 10.25 20.96
N LYS A 148 -3.08 11.26 20.08
CA LYS A 148 -1.92 12.05 19.64
C LYS A 148 -0.88 11.29 18.82
N SER A 149 -1.11 10.02 18.49
CA SER A 149 -0.27 9.31 17.52
C SER A 149 -0.55 9.79 16.09
N ILE A 150 0.42 9.61 15.19
CA ILE A 150 0.26 9.95 13.77
C ILE A 150 -0.50 8.81 13.07
N GLY A 151 -1.51 9.19 12.30
CA GLY A 151 -2.20 8.34 11.33
C GLY A 151 -1.81 8.71 9.91
N TYR A 152 -2.03 7.78 8.99
CA TYR A 152 -1.65 7.89 7.59
C TYR A 152 -2.86 7.59 6.71
N ASN A 153 -3.06 8.43 5.69
CA ASN A 153 -3.98 8.20 4.58
C ASN A 153 -3.15 8.03 3.31
N TYR A 154 -3.65 7.21 2.39
CA TYR A 154 -2.95 6.89 1.15
C TYR A 154 -3.86 7.15 -0.04
N ASP A 155 -3.29 7.70 -1.11
CA ASP A 155 -3.91 7.82 -2.42
C ASP A 155 -2.86 7.57 -3.52
N LEU A 156 -3.32 7.35 -4.76
CA LEU A 156 -2.47 7.17 -5.92
C LEU A 156 -2.75 8.22 -6.98
N GLU A 157 -1.72 8.77 -7.59
CA GLU A 157 -1.85 9.63 -8.76
C GLU A 157 -1.05 9.07 -9.94
N VAL A 158 -1.40 9.56 -11.13
CA VAL A 158 -0.74 9.16 -12.38
C VAL A 158 0.74 9.56 -12.34
N TYR A 159 1.61 8.62 -12.67
CA TYR A 159 3.03 8.92 -12.81
C TYR A 159 3.28 9.74 -14.09
N PRO A 160 4.06 10.85 -14.04
CA PRO A 160 4.35 11.65 -15.21
C PRO A 160 5.01 10.84 -16.33
N GLY A 161 4.42 10.87 -17.53
CA GLY A 161 4.92 10.12 -18.69
C GLY A 161 4.32 8.72 -18.86
N THR A 162 3.42 8.29 -17.97
CA THR A 162 2.55 7.14 -18.22
C THR A 162 1.57 7.50 -19.34
N LYS A 163 1.58 6.73 -20.43
CA LYS A 163 0.54 6.83 -21.46
C LYS A 163 -0.69 6.08 -20.95
N THR A 164 -1.56 6.77 -20.24
CA THR A 164 -2.88 6.23 -19.92
C THR A 164 -3.73 6.28 -21.19
N SER A 165 -4.31 5.15 -21.61
CA SER A 165 -5.40 5.17 -22.59
C SER A 165 -6.47 6.14 -22.09
N GLU A 166 -7.05 6.96 -22.96
CA GLU A 166 -8.20 7.78 -22.57
C GLU A 166 -9.29 6.88 -21.92
N PRO A 167 -10.00 7.38 -20.90
CA PRO A 167 -11.01 6.58 -20.22
C PRO A 167 -12.04 6.11 -21.24
N LEU A 168 -12.14 4.79 -21.42
CA LEU A 168 -13.31 4.19 -22.07
C LEU A 168 -14.55 4.64 -21.31
N GLU A 169 -15.48 5.28 -22.02
CA GLU A 169 -16.83 5.53 -21.54
C GLU A 169 -17.39 4.22 -20.96
N ILE A 170 -17.93 4.30 -19.74
CA ILE A 170 -18.62 3.18 -19.11
C ILE A 170 -19.86 2.93 -19.98
N ASP A 171 -19.88 1.80 -20.69
CA ASP A 171 -21.08 1.33 -21.37
C ASP A 171 -22.04 0.79 -20.30
N ASP A 172 -23.27 1.33 -20.27
CA ASP A 172 -24.34 1.02 -19.29
C ASP A 172 -24.90 -0.41 -19.44
N ASP A 173 -24.22 -1.29 -20.21
CA ASP A 173 -24.69 -2.63 -20.58
C ASP A 173 -23.94 -3.75 -19.82
N LEU A 174 -23.71 -3.56 -18.52
CA LEU A 174 -23.31 -4.64 -17.62
C LEU A 174 -24.53 -5.52 -17.30
N PRO A 175 -24.55 -6.83 -17.64
CA PRO A 175 -25.58 -7.72 -17.13
C PRO A 175 -25.27 -8.02 -15.66
N PHE A 176 -26.25 -7.74 -14.79
CA PHE A 176 -26.22 -7.92 -13.33
C PHE A 176 -25.73 -9.30 -12.87
#